data_AF-A0A944V363-F1
#
_entry.id   AF-A0A944V363-F1
#
_cell.length_a   1.000
_cell.length_b   1.000
_cell.length_c   1.000
_cell.angle_alpha   90.00
_cell.angle_beta   90.00
_cell.angle_gamma   90.00
#
_symmetry.space_group_name_H-M   'P 1'
#
loop_
_entity.id
_entity.type
_entity.pdbx_description
1 polymer ?
#
loop_
_entity_poly.entity_id
_entity_poly.type
_entity_poly.pdbx_seq_one_letter_code
_entity_poly.pdbx_strand_id
1 'polypeptide(L)'
;MAVPLNKKEKDFMRKMLKWDQKKASFEVIVNNIFLAAGMLVTLYIAYKTIMNLSNLQSLWLLLPGYVIGILLLSIFIVGDIRIKERRQYASVMRKILIHSRKGRENQEL
;
A
#
# COMPACT_ATOMS: atom_id res chain seq x y z
N MET A 1 4.15 15.06 30.29
CA MET A 1 5.40 14.42 30.78
C MET A 1 5.88 13.47 29.71
N ALA A 2 7.01 13.76 29.04
CA ALA A 2 7.55 12.88 28.00
C ALA A 2 8.29 11.72 28.69
N VAL A 3 7.74 10.51 28.59
CA VAL A 3 8.36 9.31 29.18
C VAL A 3 9.70 9.07 28.47
N PRO A 4 10.83 9.02 29.19
CA PRO A 4 12.14 8.82 28.57
C PRO A 4 12.22 7.39 28.03
N LEU A 5 12.22 7.24 26.69
CA LEU A 5 12.33 5.94 26.05
C LEU A 5 13.64 5.22 26.40
N ASN A 6 13.50 4.00 26.90
CA ASN A 6 14.57 3.08 27.24
C ASN A 6 15.32 2.63 25.96
N LYS A 7 16.61 2.28 26.07
CA LYS A 7 17.44 1.80 24.93
C LYS A 7 16.78 0.62 24.21
N LYS A 8 16.15 -0.30 24.95
CA LYS A 8 15.42 -1.45 24.40
C LYS A 8 14.19 -1.04 23.57
N GLU A 9 13.45 -0.02 24.00
CA GLU A 9 12.28 0.50 23.27
C GLU A 9 12.71 1.23 21.99
N LYS A 10 13.85 1.94 22.03
CA LYS A 10 14.43 2.59 20.85
C LYS A 10 14.83 1.59 19.76
N ASP A 11 15.43 0.47 20.14
CA ASP A 11 15.80 -0.60 19.20
C ASP A 11 14.57 -1.38 18.71
N PHE A 12 13.57 -1.60 19.57
CA PHE A 12 12.30 -2.17 19.18
C PHE A 12 11.59 -1.29 18.13
N MET A 13 11.50 0.01 18.37
CA MET A 13 10.93 0.97 17.42
C MET A 13 11.69 0.99 16.09
N ARG A 14 13.03 0.93 16.10
CA ARG A 14 13.84 0.86 14.87
C ARG A 14 13.60 -0.42 14.09
N LYS A 15 13.52 -1.57 14.77
CA LYS A 15 13.17 -2.85 14.13
C LYS A 15 11.77 -2.81 13.54
N MET A 16 10.80 -2.27 14.28
CA MET A 16 9.42 -2.13 13.83
C MET A 16 9.34 -1.23 12.59
N LEU A 17 10.02 -0.08 12.58
CA LEU A 17 10.11 0.83 11.43
C LEU A 17 10.74 0.15 10.21
N LYS A 18 11.86 -0.56 10.36
CA LYS A 18 12.50 -1.29 9.24
C LYS A 18 11.60 -2.39 8.68
N TRP A 19 10.91 -3.11 9.56
CA TRP A 19 10.01 -4.19 9.17
C TRP A 19 8.79 -3.65 8.43
N ASP A 20 8.23 -2.54 8.92
CA ASP A 20 7.10 -1.85 8.29
C ASP A 20 7.47 -1.27 6.92
N GLN A 21 8.66 -0.69 6.80
CA GLN A 21 9.18 -0.16 5.53
C GLN A 21 9.39 -1.26 4.48
N LYS A 22 9.92 -2.43 4.89
CA LYS A 22 10.12 -3.58 3.99
C LYS A 22 8.79 -4.19 3.56
N LYS A 23 7.83 -4.31 4.49
CA LYS A 23 6.49 -4.84 4.21
C LYS A 23 5.68 -3.90 3.31
N ALA A 24 5.76 -2.59 3.53
CA ALA A 24 5.11 -1.59 2.68
C ALA A 24 5.65 -1.62 1.25
N SER A 25 6.96 -1.73 1.05
CA SER A 25 7.54 -1.88 -0.30
C SER A 25 7.06 -3.17 -0.99
N PHE A 26 6.92 -4.26 -0.25
CA PHE A 26 6.41 -5.52 -0.80
C PHE A 26 4.92 -5.41 -1.18
N GLU A 27 4.09 -4.80 -0.33
CA GLU A 27 2.67 -4.55 -0.64
C GLU A 27 2.52 -3.67 -1.90
N VAL A 28 3.34 -2.63 -2.06
CA VAL A 28 3.34 -1.77 -3.27
C VAL A 28 3.68 -2.59 -4.52
N ILE A 29 4.71 -3.43 -4.46
CA ILE A 29 5.14 -4.24 -5.60
C ILE A 29 4.05 -5.24 -5.98
N VAL A 30 3.49 -5.94 -5.00
CA VAL A 30 2.40 -6.89 -5.22
C VAL A 30 1.18 -6.19 -5.82
N ASN A 31 0.79 -5.04 -5.28
CA ASN A 31 -0.36 -4.28 -5.78
C ASN A 31 -0.14 -3.80 -7.24
N ASN A 32 1.06 -3.34 -7.58
CA ASN A 32 1.42 -2.97 -8.95
C ASN A 32 1.40 -4.17 -9.91
N ILE A 33 1.84 -5.35 -9.47
CA ILE A 33 1.77 -6.57 -10.28
C ILE A 33 0.31 -6.95 -10.54
N PHE A 34 -0.56 -6.89 -9.52
CA PHE A 34 -1.99 -7.14 -9.68
C PHE A 34 -2.66 -6.15 -10.62
N LEU A 35 -2.29 -4.87 -10.55
CA LEU A 35 -2.77 -3.85 -11.49
C LEU A 35 -2.32 -4.13 -12.93
N ALA A 36 -1.05 -4.46 -13.13
CA ALA A 36 -0.51 -4.78 -14.45
C ALA A 36 -1.22 -6.01 -15.05
N ALA A 37 -1.43 -7.06 -14.24
CA ALA A 37 -2.18 -8.24 -14.63
C ALA A 37 -3.65 -7.89 -14.97
N GLY A 38 -4.29 -7.06 -14.14
CA GLY A 38 -5.64 -6.56 -14.40
C GLY A 38 -5.74 -5.81 -15.72
N MET A 39 -4.79 -4.91 -16.00
CA MET A 39 -4.72 -4.17 -17.26
C MET A 39 -4.64 -5.11 -18.46
N LEU A 40 -3.76 -6.13 -18.40
CA LEU A 40 -3.63 -7.14 -19.47
C LEU A 40 -4.91 -7.92 -19.70
N VAL A 41 -5.58 -8.36 -18.63
CA VAL A 41 -6.86 -9.07 -18.72
C VAL A 41 -7.93 -8.16 -19.36
N THR A 42 -8.00 -6.91 -18.95
CA THR A 42 -8.98 -5.95 -19.47
C THR A 42 -8.74 -5.67 -20.95
N LEU A 43 -7.47 -5.50 -21.36
CA LEU A 43 -7.05 -5.34 -22.76
C LEU A 43 -7.42 -6.56 -23.61
N TYR A 44 -7.17 -7.76 -23.09
CA TYR A 44 -7.54 -9.01 -23.77
C TYR A 44 -9.06 -9.14 -23.97
N ILE A 45 -9.84 -8.83 -22.93
CA ILE A 45 -11.31 -8.87 -23.01
C ILE A 45 -11.82 -7.82 -24.02
N ALA A 46 -11.28 -6.60 -23.99
CA ALA A 46 -11.64 -5.55 -24.95
C ALA A 46 -11.33 -5.96 -26.38
N TYR A 47 -10.13 -6.51 -26.63
CA TYR A 47 -9.73 -7.01 -27.95
C TYR A 47 -10.67 -8.14 -28.43
N LYS A 48 -10.97 -9.11 -27.57
CA LYS A 48 -11.84 -10.24 -27.90
C LYS A 48 -13.28 -9.79 -28.17
N THR A 49 -13.73 -8.75 -27.47
CA THR A 49 -15.04 -8.13 -27.66
C THR A 49 -15.10 -7.44 -29.03
N ILE A 50 -14.08 -6.65 -29.39
CA ILE A 50 -14.00 -5.96 -30.69
C ILE A 50 -14.03 -6.97 -31.85
N MET A 51 -13.27 -8.07 -31.73
CA MET A 51 -13.22 -9.13 -32.73
C MET A 51 -14.54 -9.90 -32.90
N ASN A 52 -15.42 -9.90 -31.90
CA ASN A 52 -16.68 -10.66 -31.91
C ASN A 52 -17.92 -9.75 -31.82
N LEU A 53 -17.81 -8.50 -32.26
CA LEU A 53 -18.87 -7.48 -32.16
C LEU A 53 -20.20 -7.91 -32.81
N SER A 54 -20.14 -8.81 -33.79
CA SER A 54 -21.31 -9.34 -34.50
C SER A 54 -22.13 -10.35 -33.70
N ASN A 55 -21.63 -10.81 -32.55
CA ASN A 55 -22.23 -11.91 -31.80
C ASN A 55 -22.71 -11.43 -30.43
N LEU A 56 -24.01 -11.49 -30.17
CA LEU A 56 -24.65 -11.01 -28.92
C LEU A 56 -24.09 -11.68 -27.66
N GLN A 57 -23.48 -12.85 -27.79
CA GLN A 57 -22.78 -13.56 -26.71
C GLN A 57 -21.53 -12.83 -26.20
N SER A 58 -20.93 -11.95 -27.01
CA SER A 58 -19.75 -11.16 -26.59
C SER A 58 -20.08 -10.13 -25.51
N LEU A 59 -21.33 -9.63 -25.47
CA LEU A 59 -21.84 -8.77 -24.39
C LEU A 59 -21.87 -9.47 -23.03
N TRP A 60 -22.12 -10.78 -23.01
CA TRP A 60 -22.07 -11.57 -21.77
C TRP A 60 -20.64 -11.77 -21.25
N LEU A 61 -19.63 -11.67 -22.10
CA LEU A 61 -18.22 -11.71 -21.69
C LEU A 61 -17.75 -10.38 -21.07
N LEU A 62 -18.37 -9.25 -21.44
CA LEU A 62 -18.03 -7.93 -20.91
C LEU A 62 -18.40 -7.78 -19.44
N LEU A 63 -19.53 -8.35 -19.02
CA LEU A 63 -20.04 -8.30 -17.65
C LEU A 63 -19.03 -8.83 -16.61
N PRO A 64 -18.54 -10.07 -16.69
CA PRO A 64 -17.55 -10.58 -15.75
C PRO A 64 -16.20 -9.82 -15.87
N GLY A 65 -15.84 -9.35 -17.06
CA GLY A 65 -14.64 -8.52 -17.26
C GLY A 65 -14.71 -7.20 -16.50
N TYR A 66 -15.85 -6.51 -16.55
CA TYR A 66 -16.09 -5.28 -15.80
C TYR A 66 -16.10 -5.53 -14.28
N VAL A 67 -16.73 -6.60 -13.82
CA VAL A 67 -16.76 -6.96 -12.39
C VAL A 67 -15.34 -7.22 -11.87
N ILE A 68 -14.53 -7.96 -12.62
CA ILE A 68 -13.12 -8.22 -12.28
C ILE A 68 -12.32 -6.91 -12.25
N GLY A 69 -12.53 -6.02 -13.23
CA GLY A 69 -11.89 -4.71 -13.28
C GLY A 69 -12.21 -3.85 -12.05
N ILE A 70 -13.48 -3.77 -11.66
CA ILE A 70 -13.94 -3.02 -10.48
C ILE A 70 -13.35 -3.60 -9.19
N LEU A 71 -13.30 -4.93 -9.06
CA LEU A 71 -12.70 -5.62 -7.92
C LEU A 71 -11.21 -5.29 -7.77
N LEU A 72 -10.45 -5.36 -8.87
CA LEU A 72 -9.02 -5.04 -8.86
C LEU A 72 -8.77 -3.57 -8.54
N LEU A 73 -9.59 -2.66 -9.08
CA LEU A 73 -9.50 -1.23 -8.79
C LEU A 73 -9.78 -0.94 -7.31
N SER A 74 -10.77 -1.63 -6.72
CA SER A 74 -11.13 -1.50 -5.31
C SER A 74 -10.00 -1.98 -4.39
N ILE A 75 -9.38 -3.13 -4.70
CA ILE A 75 -8.22 -3.64 -3.98
C ILE A 75 -7.06 -2.65 -4.06
N PHE A 76 -6.84 -2.05 -5.24
CA PHE A 76 -5.80 -1.05 -5.42
C PHE A 76 -6.00 0.18 -4.51
N ILE A 77 -7.21 0.75 -4.49
CA ILE A 77 -7.54 1.92 -3.67
C ILE A 77 -7.36 1.62 -2.17
N VAL A 78 -7.86 0.48 -1.70
CA VAL A 78 -7.72 0.08 -0.28
C VAL A 78 -6.24 -0.12 0.07
N GLY A 79 -5.45 -0.69 -0.85
CA GLY A 79 -4.00 -0.82 -0.69
C GLY A 79 -3.30 0.54 -0.56
N ASP A 80 -3.62 1.49 -1.44
CA ASP A 80 -3.00 2.83 -1.42
C ASP A 80 -3.35 3.62 -0.15
N ILE A 81 -4.61 3.52 0.32
CA ILE A 81 -5.05 4.14 1.59
C ILE A 81 -4.27 3.56 2.77
N ARG A 82 -4.14 2.22 2.86
CA ARG A 82 -3.35 1.57 3.92
C ARG A 82 -1.88 1.98 3.90
N ILE A 83 -1.29 2.13 2.71
CA ILE A 83 0.10 2.57 2.56
C ILE A 83 0.24 4.02 3.03
N LYS A 84 -0.70 4.90 2.70
CA LYS A 84 -0.71 6.29 3.18
C LYS A 84 -0.81 6.38 4.71
N GLU A 85 -1.72 5.63 5.31
CA GLU A 85 -1.86 5.58 6.78
C GLU A 85 -0.56 5.11 7.44
N ARG A 86 0.04 4.01 6.96
CA ARG A 86 1.33 3.52 7.50
C ARG A 86 2.45 4.56 7.41
N ARG A 87 2.54 5.32 6.32
CA ARG A 87 3.52 6.42 6.20
C ARG A 87 3.28 7.53 7.23
N GLN A 88 2.02 7.84 7.55
CA GLN A 88 1.69 8.81 8.58
C GLN A 88 2.09 8.31 9.97
N TYR A 89 1.79 7.05 10.30
CA TYR A 89 2.23 6.45 11.56
C TYR A 89 3.75 6.42 11.70
N ALA A 90 4.47 6.02 10.64
CA ALA A 90 5.92 6.03 10.62
C ALA A 90 6.50 7.44 10.83
N SER A 91 5.89 8.46 10.23
CA SER A 91 6.27 9.87 10.43
C SER A 91 6.09 10.33 11.87
N VAL A 92 4.97 9.98 12.51
CA VAL A 92 4.69 10.29 13.92
C VAL A 92 5.70 9.58 14.84
N MET A 93 5.95 8.28 14.62
CA MET A 93 6.97 7.52 15.35
C MET A 93 8.36 8.15 15.25
N ARG A 94 8.73 8.62 14.05
CA ARG A 94 10.03 9.27 13.80
C ARG A 94 10.13 10.60 14.54
N LYS A 95 9.05 11.39 14.57
CA LYS A 95 8.97 12.64 15.34
C LYS A 95 9.14 12.40 16.84
N ILE A 96 8.48 11.37 17.39
CA ILE A 96 8.59 10.99 18.81
C ILE A 96 10.03 10.60 19.16
N LEU A 97 10.68 9.80 18.31
CA LEU A 97 12.09 9.39 18.47
C LEU A 97 13.06 10.57 18.49
N ILE A 98 12.85 11.56 17.61
CA ILE A 98 13.69 12.77 17.51
C ILE A 98 13.46 13.67 18.72
N HIS A 99 12.21 13.86 19.13
CA HIS A 99 11.87 14.70 20.29
C HIS A 99 12.44 14.12 21.60
N SER A 100 12.40 12.79 21.78
CA SER A 100 13.04 12.10 22.91
C SER A 100 14.58 12.15 22.90
N ARG A 101 15.20 12.45 21.75
CA ARG A 101 16.65 12.68 21.66
C ARG A 101 17.01 14.10 22.10
N LYS A 102 16.26 15.10 21.64
CA LYS A 102 16.48 16.52 21.95
C LYS A 102 16.24 16.85 23.43
N GLY A 103 15.28 16.17 24.07
CA GLY A 103 15.04 16.30 25.51
C GLY A 103 16.16 15.75 26.40
N ARG A 104 17.03 14.87 25.88
CA ARG A 104 18.22 14.38 26.59
C ARG A 104 19.39 15.36 26.50
N GLU A 105 19.59 15.97 25.33
CA GLU A 105 20.65 16.98 25.13
C GLU A 105 20.41 18.25 25.97
N ASN A 106 19.15 18.62 26.23
CA ASN A 106 18.80 19.76 27.11
C ASN A 106 18.81 19.42 28.62
N GLN A 107 19.03 18.16 29.02
CA GLN A 107 19.18 17.78 30.44
C GLN A 107 20.65 17.60 30.84
N GLU A 108 21.58 17.62 29.88
CA GLU A 108 23.03 17.54 30.10
C GLU A 108 23.72 18.92 30.04
N LEU A 109 22.94 20.00 29.98
CA LEU A 109 23.32 21.42 30.17
C LEU A 109 22.67 21.96 31.44
#